data_AF-A0A975ISR5-F1
#
_entry.id   AF-A0A975ISR5-F1
#
_cell.length_a   1.000
_cell.length_b   1.000
_cell.length_c   1.000
_cell.angle_alpha   90.00
_cell.angle_beta   90.00
_cell.angle_gamma   90.00
#
_symmetry.space_group_name_H-M   'P 1'
#
loop_
_entity.id
_entity.type
_entity.pdbx_description
1 polymer ?
#
loop_
_entity_poly.entity_id
_entity_poly.type
_entity_poly.pdbx_seq_one_letter_code
_entity_poly.pdbx_strand_id
1 'polypeptide(L)' 'MDIQATKLQLVKTILENENSEFILKIADFVSKEKADFWNKLNTSEQQEIKQGIQELNDGERVSYQSFLKKIS' A
#
# COMPACT_ATOMS: atom_id res chain seq x y z
N MET A 1 -15.32 -17.06 -10.77
CA MET A 1 -16.04 -15.84 -10.35
C MET A 1 -16.16 -14.96 -11.57
N ASP A 2 -17.38 -14.54 -11.93
CA ASP A 2 -17.57 -13.60 -13.04
C ASP A 2 -17.26 -12.19 -12.54
N ILE A 3 -16.13 -11.63 -13.00
CA ILE A 3 -15.65 -10.31 -12.61
C ILE A 3 -16.66 -9.20 -12.97
N GLN A 4 -17.43 -9.35 -14.06
CA GLN A 4 -18.42 -8.34 -14.44
C GLN A 4 -19.61 -8.35 -13.49
N ALA A 5 -20.08 -9.55 -13.13
CA ALA A 5 -21.12 -9.71 -12.11
C ALA A 5 -20.66 -9.14 -10.75
N THR A 6 -19.42 -9.41 -10.33
CA THR A 6 -18.86 -8.87 -9.08
C THR A 6 -18.78 -7.35 -9.08
N LYS A 7 -18.37 -6.72 -10.20
CA LYS A 7 -18.34 -5.25 -10.32
C LYS A 7 -19.71 -4.62 -10.13
N LEU A 8 -20.72 -5.17 -10.80
CA LEU A 8 -22.11 -4.68 -10.70
C LEU A 8 -22.64 -4.81 -9.27
N GLN A 9 -22.37 -5.93 -8.61
CA GLN A 9 -22.79 -6.15 -7.24
C GLN A 9 -22.16 -5.14 -6.27
N LEU A 10 -20.85 -4.85 -6.41
CA LEU A 10 -20.16 -3.86 -5.59
C LEU A 10 -20.73 -2.45 -5.78
N VAL A 11 -20.97 -2.03 -7.03
CA VAL A 11 -21.58 -0.73 -7.32
C VAL A 11 -22.98 -0.64 -6.70
N LYS A 12 -23.79 -1.69 -6.84
CA LYS A 12 -25.13 -1.74 -6.25
C LYS A 12 -25.09 -1.63 -4.72
N THR A 13 -24.21 -2.37 -4.07
CA THR A 13 -24.02 -2.29 -2.61
C THR A 13 -23.62 -0.89 -2.15
N ILE A 14 -22.80 -0.17 -2.92
CA ILE A 14 -22.43 1.21 -2.59
C ILE A 14 -23.63 2.16 -2.75
N LEU A 15 -24.39 2.03 -3.84
CA LEU A 15 -25.55 2.90 -4.13
C LEU A 15 -26.70 2.71 -3.13
N GLU A 16 -26.92 1.49 -2.63
CA GLU A 16 -27.99 1.17 -1.70
C GLU A 16 -27.61 1.41 -0.22
N ASN A 17 -26.36 1.78 0.06
CA ASN A 17 -25.86 1.94 1.42
C ASN A 17 -25.86 3.41 1.87
N GLU A 18 -26.62 3.71 2.92
CA GLU A 18 -26.76 5.06 3.48
C GLU A 18 -25.74 5.39 4.60
N ASN A 19 -24.92 4.42 5.01
CA ASN A 19 -23.91 4.63 6.05
C ASN A 19 -22.73 5.45 5.50
N SER A 20 -22.69 6.72 5.84
CA SER A 20 -21.65 7.66 5.41
C SER A 20 -20.23 7.24 5.79
N GLU A 21 -20.03 6.60 6.95
CA GLU A 21 -18.71 6.10 7.37
C GLU A 21 -18.22 4.99 6.44
N PHE A 22 -19.11 4.07 6.05
CA PHE A 22 -18.78 3.02 5.09
C PHE A 22 -18.39 3.60 3.73
N ILE A 23 -19.19 4.54 3.21
CA ILE A 23 -18.93 5.17 1.91
C ILE A 23 -17.59 5.91 1.91
N LEU A 24 -17.27 6.65 2.98
CA LEU A 24 -15.99 7.35 3.12
C LEU A 24 -14.80 6.39 3.15
N LYS A 25 -14.90 5.25 3.85
CA LYS A 25 -13.85 4.22 3.87
C LYS A 25 -13.60 3.60 2.50
N ILE A 26 -14.66 3.31 1.73
CA ILE A 26 -14.53 2.80 0.37
C ILE A 26 -13.89 3.84 -0.56
N ALA A 27 -14.31 5.11 -0.46
CA ALA A 27 -13.73 6.19 -1.26
C ALA A 27 -12.23 6.36 -0.97
N ASP A 28 -11.84 6.34 0.29
CA ASP A 28 -10.45 6.39 0.73
C ASP A 28 -9.64 5.19 0.18
N PHE A 29 -10.16 3.96 0.30
CA PHE A 29 -9.54 2.76 -0.24
C PHE A 29 -9.28 2.87 -1.76
N VAL A 30 -10.29 3.25 -2.53
CA VAL A 30 -10.18 3.39 -4.00
C VAL A 30 -9.22 4.52 -4.39
N SER A 31 -9.21 5.63 -3.64
CA SER A 31 -8.27 6.73 -3.88
C SER A 31 -6.81 6.32 -3.59
N LYS A 32 -6.61 5.48 -2.56
CA LYS A 32 -5.30 4.99 -2.15
C LYS A 32 -4.75 3.91 -3.07
N GLU A 33 -5.60 3.10 -3.71
CA GLU A 33 -5.18 2.15 -4.75
C GLU A 33 -4.51 2.83 -5.95
N LYS A 34 -4.92 4.07 -6.28
CA LYS A 34 -4.33 4.80 -7.42
C LYS A 34 -2.95 5.39 -7.11
N ALA A 35 -2.61 5.57 -5.85
CA ALA A 35 -1.35 6.17 -5.44
C ALA A 35 -0.42 5.08 -4.89
N ASP A 36 0.49 4.60 -5.75
CA ASP A 36 1.67 3.84 -5.33
C ASP A 36 2.29 4.52 -4.09
N PHE A 37 2.58 3.74 -3.04
CA PHE A 37 3.18 4.27 -1.82
C PHE A 37 4.46 5.04 -2.12
N TRP A 38 5.16 4.65 -3.20
CA TRP A 38 6.32 5.36 -3.73
C TRP A 38 6.05 6.85 -3.97
N ASN A 39 4.86 7.20 -4.48
CA ASN A 39 4.46 8.58 -4.76
C ASN A 39 4.07 9.37 -3.49
N LYS A 40 3.99 8.71 -2.34
CA LYS A 40 3.70 9.34 -1.04
C LYS A 40 4.96 9.65 -0.23
N LEU A 41 6.11 9.10 -0.65
CA LEU A 41 7.40 9.33 -0.01
C LEU A 41 7.98 10.69 -0.43
N ASN A 42 8.56 11.40 0.52
CA ASN A 42 9.34 12.60 0.24
C ASN A 42 10.69 12.25 -0.43
N THR A 43 11.37 13.25 -0.98
CA THR A 43 12.64 13.03 -1.72
C THR A 43 13.71 12.33 -0.89
N SER A 44 13.81 12.63 0.42
CA SER A 44 14.78 12.00 1.32
C SER A 44 14.48 10.52 1.51
N GLU A 45 13.22 10.18 1.79
CA GLU A 45 12.77 8.80 1.95
C GLU A 45 12.99 7.97 0.68
N GLN A 46 12.72 8.56 -0.50
CA GLN A 46 13.01 7.90 -1.77
C GLN A 46 14.51 7.68 -2.00
N GLN A 47 15.36 8.62 -1.58
CA GLN A 47 16.82 8.51 -1.69
C GLN A 47 17.36 7.44 -0.76
N GLU A 48 16.90 7.39 0.49
CA GLU A 48 17.28 6.38 1.47
C GLU A 48 16.91 4.97 1.00
N ILE A 49 15.71 4.77 0.45
CA ILE A 49 15.30 3.46 -0.09
C ILE A 49 16.17 3.06 -1.28
N LYS A 50 16.47 4.00 -2.20
CA LYS A 50 17.36 3.71 -3.35
C LYS A 50 18.76 3.32 -2.89
N GLN A 51 19.28 4.02 -1.89
CA GLN A 51 20.58 3.71 -1.30
C GLN A 51 20.57 2.30 -0.67
N GLY A 52 19.57 1.99 0.17
CA GLY A 52 19.46 0.68 0.78
C GLY A 52 19.34 -0.46 -0.25
N ILE A 53 18.63 -0.24 -1.36
CA ILE A 53 18.57 -1.22 -2.46
C ILE A 53 19.95 -1.43 -3.09
N GLN A 54 20.72 -0.35 -3.30
CA GLN A 54 22.09 -0.45 -3.82
C GLN A 54 23.00 -1.23 -2.87
N GLU A 55 23.00 -0.90 -1.58
CA GLU A 55 23.77 -1.61 -0.55
C GLU A 55 23.44 -3.11 -0.53
N LEU A 56 22.15 -3.47 -0.62
CA LEU A 56 21.72 -4.87 -0.70
C LEU A 56 22.24 -5.58 -1.96
N ASN A 57 22.29 -4.90 -3.10
CA ASN A 57 22.83 -5.43 -4.36
C ASN A 57 24.35 -5.61 -4.30
N ASP A 58 25.04 -4.69 -3.62
CA ASP A 58 26.48 -4.72 -3.36
C ASP A 58 26.85 -5.78 -2.30
N GLY A 59 25.85 -6.45 -1.71
CA GLY A 59 26.03 -7.54 -0.75
C GLY A 59 26.14 -7.06 0.70
N GLU A 60 25.97 -5.76 0.95
CA GLU A 60 25.95 -5.13 2.27
C GLU A 60 24.61 -5.41 2.96
N ARG A 61 24.37 -6.69 3.29
CA ARG A 61 23.11 -7.15 3.85
C ARG A 61 23.32 -7.95 5.12
N VAL A 62 22.40 -7.78 6.05
CA VAL A 62 22.28 -8.62 7.25
C VAL A 62 20.97 -9.39 7.21
N SER A 63 20.92 -10.54 7.89
CA SER A 63 19.64 -11.24 8.02
C SER A 63 18.65 -10.40 8.82
N TYR A 64 17.38 -10.43 8.43
CA TYR A 64 16.31 -9.72 9.12
C TYR A 64 16.24 -10.09 10.61
N GLN A 65 16.41 -11.38 10.92
CA GLN A 65 16.44 -11.89 12.30
C GLN A 65 17.62 -11.30 13.09
N SER A 66 18.80 -11.17 12.47
CA SER A 66 19.96 -10.55 13.11
C SER A 66 19.75 -9.07 13.37
N PHE A 67 19.06 -8.36 12.48
CA PHE A 67 18.71 -6.96 12.66
C PHE A 67 17.72 -6.75 13.81
N LEU A 68 16.63 -7.52 13.85
CA LEU A 68 15.63 -7.41 14.93
C LEU A 68 16.24 -7.60 16.32
N LYS A 69 17.18 -8.53 16.47
CA LYS A 69 17.91 -8.74 17.73
C LYS A 69 18.76 -7.55 18.18
N LYS A 70 19.11 -6.63 17.28
CA LYS A 70 19.90 -5.43 17.60
C LYS A 70 19.04 -4.24 18.04
N ILE A 71 17.76 -4.23 17.67
CA ILE A 71 16.84 -3.11 17.91
C ILE A 71 15.73 -3.43 18.91
N SER A 72 15.64 -4.69 19.34
CA SER A 72 14.81 -5.14 20.46
C SER A 72 15.54 -5.00 21.79
#